data_AF-A0A946Q959-F1
#
_entry.id   AF-A0A946Q959-F1
#
_cell.length_a   1.000
_cell.length_b   1.000
_cell.length_c   1.000
_cell.angle_alpha   90.00
_cell.angle_beta   90.00
_cell.angle_gamma   90.00
#
_symmetry.space_group_name_H-M   'P 1'
#
loop_
_entity.id
_entity.type
_entity.pdbx_description
1 polymer ?
#
loop_
_entity_poly.entity_id
_entity_poly.type
_entity_poly.pdbx_seq_one_letter_code
_entity_poly.pdbx_strand_id
1 'polypeptide(L)'
;MITILGSTGTIGKNTLSVLKNSEKRGQIFALSANKNIRLLFLQIKVFNPRYAVIMDESDAIKLIDLCKKNSINTKILFGKKSL
;
A
#
# COMPACT_ATOMS: atom_id res chain seq x y z
N MET A 1 13.54 -3.11 -6.95
CA MET A 1 12.10 -3.20 -6.60
C MET A 1 11.97 -3.26 -5.08
N ILE A 2 11.20 -2.36 -4.48
CA ILE A 2 11.06 -2.24 -3.02
C ILE A 2 9.67 -2.72 -2.62
N THR A 3 9.61 -3.69 -1.70
CA THR A 3 8.36 -4.16 -1.09
C THR A 3 8.37 -3.81 0.38
N ILE A 4 7.33 -3.11 0.85
CA ILE A 4 7.23 -2.72 2.26
C ILE A 4 6.16 -3.57 2.94
N LEU A 5 6.62 -4.46 3.82
CA LEU A 5 5.78 -5.30 4.65
C LEU A 5 5.39 -4.56 5.93
N GLY A 6 4.11 -4.24 6.12
CA GLY A 6 3.64 -3.44 7.27
C GLY A 6 3.93 -1.94 7.16
N SER A 7 3.58 -1.32 6.03
CA SER A 7 3.72 0.10 5.73
C SER A 7 3.01 1.04 6.71
N THR A 8 2.03 0.53 7.46
CA THR A 8 1.30 1.27 8.49
C THR A 8 1.88 1.14 9.90
N GLY A 9 2.89 0.27 10.09
CA GLY A 9 3.66 0.20 11.32
C GLY A 9 4.66 1.35 11.45
N THR A 10 5.22 1.54 12.64
CA THR A 10 6.16 2.64 12.94
C THR A 10 7.40 2.61 12.02
N ILE A 11 7.96 1.43 11.78
CA ILE A 11 9.10 1.23 10.87
C ILE A 11 8.70 1.55 9.42
N GLY A 12 7.57 1.01 8.96
CA GLY A 12 7.06 1.24 7.61
C GLY A 12 6.78 2.72 7.32
N LYS A 13 6.19 3.45 8.27
CA LYS A 13 5.96 4.91 8.15
C LYS A 13 7.26 5.69 8.02
N ASN A 14 8.27 5.38 8.84
CA ASN A 14 9.56 6.07 8.75
C ASN A 14 10.26 5.78 7.42
N THR A 15 10.29 4.51 6.99
CA THR A 15 10.85 4.13 5.69
C THR A 15 10.14 4.85 4.54
N LEU A 16 8.81 4.92 4.57
CA LEU A 16 8.03 5.64 3.56
C LEU A 16 8.25 7.14 3.60
N SER A 17 8.41 7.73 4.78
CA SER A 17 8.70 9.17 4.92
C SER A 17 10.02 9.53 4.27
N VAL A 18 11.06 8.70 4.45
CA VAL A 18 12.36 8.87 3.79
C VAL A 18 12.25 8.67 2.28
N LEU A 19 11.51 7.64 1.84
CA LEU A 19 11.31 7.37 0.41
C LEU A 19 10.45 8.44 -0.28
N LYS A 20 9.57 9.15 0.45
CA LYS A 20 8.70 10.20 -0.11
C LYS A 20 9.50 11.35 -0.71
N ASN A 21 10.62 11.71 -0.07
CA ASN A 21 11.50 12.81 -0.48
C ASN A 21 12.71 12.32 -1.30
N SER A 22 12.76 11.03 -1.64
CA SER A 22 13.83 10.45 -2.44
C SER A 22 13.33 10.16 -3.86
N GLU A 23 14.23 10.21 -4.84
CA GLU A 23 13.96 9.75 -6.22
C GLU A 23 13.53 8.29 -6.28
N LYS A 24 13.77 7.52 -5.20
CA LYS A 24 13.32 6.13 -5.04
C LYS A 24 11.81 5.98 -4.81
N ARG A 25 11.04 7.07 -4.74
CA ARG A 25 9.56 7.04 -4.64
C ARG A 25 8.91 6.13 -5.70
N GLY A 26 9.43 6.12 -6.93
CA GLY A 26 8.92 5.28 -8.02
C GLY A 26 9.36 3.81 -7.96
N GLN A 27 10.26 3.43 -7.04
CA GLN A 27 10.76 2.05 -6.93
C GLN A 27 9.89 1.15 -6.04
N ILE A 28 8.84 1.71 -5.42
CA ILE A 28 7.92 0.96 -4.57
C ILE A 28 7.03 0.08 -5.45
N PHE A 29 7.29 -1.22 -5.36
CA PHE A 29 6.58 -2.23 -6.12
C PHE A 29 5.31 -2.68 -5.40
N ALA A 30 5.41 -2.90 -4.08
CA ALA A 30 4.29 -3.36 -3.27
C ALA A 30 4.28 -2.73 -1.87
N LEU A 31 3.08 -2.39 -1.40
CA LEU A 31 2.83 -1.96 -0.01
C LEU A 31 1.94 -2.98 0.68
N SER A 32 2.12 -3.20 1.97
CA SER A 32 1.16 -3.98 2.73
C SER A 32 0.84 -3.38 4.09
N ALA A 33 -0.40 -3.52 4.55
CA ALA A 33 -0.83 -3.04 5.85
C ALA A 33 -1.59 -4.14 6.59
N ASN A 34 -1.43 -4.19 7.92
CA ASN A 34 -2.24 -5.08 8.75
C ASN A 34 -3.56 -4.39 9.14
N LYS A 35 -3.45 -3.18 9.69
CA LYS A 35 -4.59 -2.31 10.05
C LYS A 35 -4.37 -0.90 9.47
N ASN A 36 -5.44 -0.13 9.31
CA ASN A 36 -5.51 1.23 8.76
C ASN A 36 -5.52 1.36 7.23
N ILE A 37 -6.67 1.06 6.62
CA ILE A 37 -6.95 1.30 5.19
C ILE A 37 -6.72 2.74 4.74
N ARG A 38 -7.06 3.72 5.59
CA ARG A 38 -6.99 5.15 5.23
C ARG A 38 -5.55 5.56 4.95
N LEU A 39 -4.63 5.12 5.82
CA LEU A 39 -3.20 5.39 5.65
C LEU A 39 -2.63 4.65 4.44
N LEU A 40 -2.99 3.38 4.27
CA LEU A 40 -2.55 2.61 3.11
C LEU A 40 -3.02 3.26 1.80
N PHE A 41 -4.27 3.71 1.74
CA PHE A 41 -4.82 4.40 0.58
C PHE A 41 -4.09 5.71 0.26
N LEU A 42 -3.77 6.52 1.27
CA LEU A 42 -2.94 7.72 1.09
C LEU A 42 -1.55 7.38 0.56
N GLN A 43 -0.93 6.31 1.08
CA GLN A 43 0.36 5.84 0.59
C GLN A 43 0.25 5.36 -0.87
N ILE A 44 -0.79 4.62 -1.23
CA ILE A 44 -1.03 4.19 -2.61
C ILE A 44 -1.16 5.40 -3.54
N LYS A 45 -1.91 6.44 -3.15
CA LYS A 45 -2.01 7.68 -3.95
C LYS A 45 -0.66 8.36 -4.16
N VAL A 46 0.20 8.34 -3.16
CA VAL A 46 1.52 8.98 -3.24
C VAL A 46 2.50 8.14 -4.05
N PHE A 47 2.59 6.85 -3.79
CA PHE A 47 3.64 5.98 -4.34
C PHE A 47 3.21 5.21 -5.58
N ASN A 48 1.91 5.17 -5.86
CA ASN A 48 1.29 4.45 -6.97
C ASN A 48 1.86 3.03 -7.18
N PRO A 49 1.94 2.20 -6.12
CA PRO A 49 2.57 0.88 -6.20
C PRO A 49 1.79 -0.03 -7.14
N ARG A 50 2.48 -1.05 -7.67
CA ARG A 50 1.84 -2.05 -8.52
C ARG A 50 0.91 -2.97 -7.73
N TYR A 51 1.27 -3.27 -6.48
CA TYR A 51 0.48 -4.12 -5.58
C TYR A 51 0.26 -3.46 -4.21
N ALA A 52 -0.91 -3.71 -3.63
CA ALA A 52 -1.17 -3.40 -2.23
C ALA A 52 -1.84 -4.58 -1.52
N VAL A 53 -1.30 -5.00 -0.38
CA VAL A 53 -1.80 -6.18 0.35
C VAL A 53 -2.37 -5.75 1.70
N ILE A 54 -3.55 -6.26 2.06
CA ILE A 54 -4.14 -6.04 3.38
C ILE A 54 -4.60 -7.34 4.02
N MET A 55 -4.50 -7.45 5.34
CA MET A 55 -4.85 -8.70 6.03
C MET A 55 -6.36 -8.95 6.07
N ASP A 56 -7.15 -7.90 6.27
CA ASP A 56 -8.61 -7.98 6.43
C ASP A 56 -9.32 -7.87 5.07
N GLU A 57 -10.16 -8.84 4.74
CA GLU A 57 -10.91 -8.91 3.49
C GLU A 57 -11.93 -7.78 3.34
N SER A 58 -12.62 -7.41 4.43
CA SER A 58 -13.59 -6.32 4.45
C SER A 58 -12.92 -4.99 4.09
N ASP A 59 -11.72 -4.80 4.62
CA ASP A 59 -10.89 -3.65 4.33
C ASP A 59 -10.32 -3.67 2.90
N ALA A 60 -9.99 -4.85 2.37
CA ALA A 60 -9.57 -5.02 0.98
C ALA A 60 -10.66 -4.57 0.00
N ILE A 61 -11.90 -5.01 0.22
CA ILE A 61 -13.06 -4.64 -0.61
C ILE A 61 -13.24 -3.12 -0.62
N LYS A 62 -13.18 -2.47 0.55
CA LYS A 62 -13.23 -1.00 0.66
C LYS A 62 -12.09 -0.33 -0.10
N LEU A 63 -10.88 -0.87 0.00
CA LEU A 63 -9.71 -0.32 -0.69
C LEU A 63 -9.84 -0.45 -2.21
N ILE A 64 -10.35 -1.58 -2.70
CA ILE A 64 -10.62 -1.82 -4.13
C ILE A 64 -11.61 -0.79 -4.65
N ASP A 65 -12.72 -0.56 -3.94
CA ASP A 65 -13.71 0.45 -4.31
C ASP A 65 -13.11 1.86 -4.34
N LEU A 66 -12.33 2.23 -3.31
CA LEU A 66 -11.63 3.50 -3.26
C LEU A 66 -10.63 3.66 -4.41
N CYS A 67 -9.85 2.63 -4.71
CA CYS A 67 -8.89 2.65 -5.82
C CYS A 67 -9.59 2.79 -7.18
N LYS A 68 -10.68 2.05 -7.40
CA LYS A 68 -11.52 2.18 -8.61
C LYS A 68 -12.08 3.59 -8.76
N LYS A 69 -12.63 4.16 -7.68
CA LYS A 69 -13.16 5.55 -7.67
C LYS A 69 -12.12 6.62 -7.97
N ASN A 70 -10.85 6.35 -7.68
CA ASN A 70 -9.76 7.31 -7.89
C ASN A 70 -8.90 6.97 -9.12
N SER A 71 -9.35 6.06 -10.00
CA SER A 71 -8.62 5.59 -11.19
C SER A 71 -7.19 5.14 -10.89
N ILE A 72 -6.98 4.51 -9.73
CA ILE A 72 -5.69 4.01 -9.29
C ILE A 72 -5.47 2.61 -9.85
N ASN A 73 -4.37 2.41 -10.57
CA ASN A 73 -4.04 1.15 -11.23
C ASN A 73 -3.28 0.15 -10.33
N THR A 74 -3.54 0.19 -9.02
CA THR A 74 -2.88 -0.66 -8.02
C THR A 74 -3.71 -1.93 -7.80
N LYS A 75 -3.06 -3.10 -7.87
CA LYS A 75 -3.73 -4.38 -7.63
C LYS A 75 -3.81 -4.67 -6.13
N ILE A 76 -5.03 -4.66 -5.58
CA ILE A 76 -5.27 -4.96 -4.17
C ILE A 76 -5.35 -6.48 -3.99
N LEU A 77 -4.60 -7.01 -3.02
CA LEU A 77 -4.60 -8.42 -2.61
C LEU A 77 -4.97 -8.51 -1.12
N PHE A 78 -5.56 -9.62 -0.71
CA PHE A 78 -5.99 -9.83 0.67
C PHE A 78 -5.54 -11.18 1.25
N GLY A 79 -5.29 -11.20 2.55
CA GLY A 79 -4.97 -12.40 3.31
C GLY A 79 -3.53 -12.90 3.18
N LYS A 80 -3.25 -14.02 3.87
CA LYS A 80 -1.94 -14.71 3.89
C LYS A 80 -1.61 -15.44 2.57
N LYS A 81 -2.56 -15.47 1.62
CA LYS A 81 -2.40 -16.07 0.29
C LYS A 81 -1.74 -15.07 -0.68
N SER A 82 -0.48 -14.79 -0.41
CA SER A 82 0.44 -14.24 -1.41
C SER A 82 1.83 -14.78 -1.08
N LEU A 83 1.95 -16.10 -1.26
CA LEU A 83 3.18 -16.82 -1.51
C LEU A 83 2.98 -17.57 -2.82
#